data_AF-A0A5E7DYS4-F1
#
_entry.id   AF-A0A5E7DYS4-F1
#
_cell.length_a   1.000
_cell.length_b   1.000
_cell.length_c   1.000
_cell.angle_alpha   90.00
_cell.angle_beta   90.00
_cell.angle_gamma   90.00
#
_symmetry.space_group_name_H-M   'P 1'
#
loop_
_entity.id
_entity.type
_entity.pdbx_description
1 polymer ?
#
loop_
_entity_poly.entity_id
_entity_poly.type
_entity_poly.pdbx_seq_one_letter_code
_entity_poly.pdbx_strand_id
1 'polypeptide(L)'
;MSTVEKIIKNESVADVISLFALAFHPMRIDQMYARYRKDEVPHAVFVDTYNSLFRDGVLAYDENGKTIKGPNWKPPAFMTDKRYE
;
A
#
# COMPACT_ATOMS: atom_id res chain seq x y z
N MET A 1 8.16 -16.51 -7.82
CA MET A 1 7.43 -15.31 -7.33
C MET A 1 8.44 -14.23 -6.99
N SER A 2 8.20 -13.00 -7.44
CA SER A 2 9.02 -11.85 -7.03
C SER A 2 8.72 -11.46 -5.57
N THR A 3 9.62 -10.72 -4.93
CA THR A 3 9.39 -10.15 -3.59
C THR A 3 8.09 -9.33 -3.54
N VAL A 4 7.85 -8.51 -4.56
CA VAL A 4 6.61 -7.71 -4.69
C VAL A 4 5.37 -8.59 -4.71
N GLU A 5 5.39 -9.68 -5.48
CA GLU A 5 4.27 -10.61 -5.55
C GLU A 5 4.00 -11.27 -4.19
N LYS A 6 5.07 -11.67 -3.47
CA LYS A 6 4.93 -12.25 -2.12
C LYS A 6 4.32 -11.25 -1.13
N ILE A 7 4.76 -9.99 -1.14
CA ILE A 7 4.23 -8.95 -0.26
C ILE A 7 2.74 -8.72 -0.53
N ILE A 8 2.34 -8.54 -1.79
CA ILE A 8 0.94 -8.27 -2.18
C ILE A 8 0.01 -9.41 -1.73
N LYS A 9 0.48 -10.67 -1.82
CA LYS A 9 -0.33 -11.85 -1.48
C LYS A 9 -0.46 -12.09 0.03
N ASN A 10 0.58 -11.82 0.82
CA ASN A 10 0.64 -12.30 2.21
C ASN A 10 0.43 -11.20 3.25
N GLU A 11 0.69 -9.94 2.92
CA GLU A 11 0.67 -8.85 3.89
C GLU A 11 -0.68 -8.11 3.90
N SER A 12 -0.90 -7.31 4.94
CA SER A 12 -2.11 -6.48 5.09
C SER A 12 -2.23 -5.47 3.94
N VAL A 13 -3.43 -5.34 3.38
CA VAL A 13 -3.70 -4.42 2.27
C VAL A 13 -3.32 -2.98 2.63
N ALA A 14 -3.71 -2.54 3.83
CA ALA A 14 -3.42 -1.21 4.33
C ALA A 14 -1.91 -0.98 4.50
N ASP A 15 -1.20 -1.95 5.08
CA ASP A 15 0.24 -1.85 5.30
C ASP A 15 1.01 -1.75 3.99
N VAL A 16 0.68 -2.61 3.02
CA VAL A 16 1.32 -2.61 1.71
C VAL A 16 1.04 -1.30 0.97
N ILE A 17 -0.21 -0.83 0.96
CA ILE A 17 -0.56 0.44 0.30
C ILE A 17 0.17 1.61 0.99
N SER A 18 0.21 1.64 2.33
CA SER A 18 0.86 2.72 3.09
C SER A 18 2.36 2.86 2.79
N LEU A 19 3.02 1.78 2.39
CA LEU A 19 4.42 1.78 2.00
C LEU A 19 4.58 2.06 0.51
N PHE A 20 3.83 1.35 -0.33
CA PHE A 20 4.01 1.41 -1.78
C PHE A 20 3.56 2.74 -2.37
N ALA A 21 2.57 3.40 -1.77
CA ALA A 21 2.12 4.72 -2.21
C ALA A 21 3.20 5.81 -2.08
N LEU A 22 4.24 5.60 -1.26
CA LEU A 22 5.38 6.51 -1.14
C LEU A 22 6.33 6.46 -2.36
N ALA A 23 6.29 5.37 -3.13
CA ALA A 23 7.20 5.10 -4.23
C ALA A 23 6.50 4.94 -5.59
N PHE A 24 5.23 4.53 -5.59
CA PHE A 24 4.47 4.19 -6.77
C PHE A 24 3.16 4.96 -6.85
N HIS A 25 2.77 5.29 -8.08
CA HIS A 25 1.46 5.85 -8.36
C HIS A 25 0.34 4.87 -7.96
N PRO A 26 -0.79 5.31 -7.38
CA PRO A 26 -1.87 4.44 -6.92
C PRO A 26 -2.38 3.46 -7.97
N MET A 27 -2.52 3.91 -9.23
CA MET A 27 -2.91 3.04 -10.36
C MET A 27 -1.98 1.83 -10.54
N ARG A 28 -0.67 1.99 -10.29
CA ARG A 28 0.29 0.88 -10.39
C ARG A 28 0.07 -0.13 -9.27
N ILE A 29 -0.28 0.32 -8.07
CA ILE A 29 -0.53 -0.54 -6.91
C ILE A 29 -1.83 -1.32 -7.11
N ASP A 30 -2.88 -0.66 -7.58
CA ASP A 30 -4.16 -1.31 -7.94
C ASP A 30 -3.96 -2.42 -8.98
N GLN A 31 -3.15 -2.17 -10.02
CA GLN A 31 -2.77 -3.19 -11.00
C GLN A 31 -2.03 -4.39 -10.39
N MET A 32 -1.23 -4.19 -9.33
CA MET A 32 -0.58 -5.31 -8.62
C MET A 32 -1.63 -6.18 -7.91
N TYR A 33 -2.61 -5.57 -7.24
CA TYR A 33 -3.71 -6.31 -6.61
C TYR A 33 -4.58 -7.03 -7.64
N ALA A 34 -4.95 -6.36 -8.73
CA ALA A 34 -5.70 -6.96 -9.83
C ALA A 34 -4.97 -8.17 -10.46
N ARG A 35 -3.64 -8.19 -10.43
CA ARG A 35 -2.82 -9.29 -10.96
C ARG A 35 -2.63 -10.44 -9.98
N TYR A 36 -2.42 -10.13 -8.70
CA TYR A 36 -1.91 -11.11 -7.74
C TYR A 36 -2.88 -11.51 -6.63
N ARG A 37 -3.92 -10.71 -6.37
CA ARG A 37 -4.84 -10.90 -5.24
C ARG A 37 -6.24 -10.32 -5.51
N LYS A 38 -6.72 -10.43 -6.75
CA LYS A 38 -7.96 -9.80 -7.22
C LYS A 38 -9.22 -10.27 -6.48
N ASP A 39 -9.28 -11.57 -6.18
CA ASP A 39 -10.49 -12.17 -5.60
C ASP A 39 -10.72 -11.73 -4.15
N GLU A 40 -9.64 -11.48 -3.39
CA GLU A 40 -9.71 -10.96 -2.02
C GLU A 40 -9.71 -9.43 -1.98
N VAL A 41 -9.01 -8.79 -2.93
CA VAL A 41 -8.83 -7.33 -2.98
C VAL A 41 -9.28 -6.82 -4.35
N PRO A 42 -10.60 -6.68 -4.56
CA PRO A 42 -11.13 -6.03 -5.75
C PRO A 42 -10.84 -4.53 -5.73
N HIS A 43 -10.99 -3.87 -6.89
CA HIS A 43 -10.73 -2.45 -7.06
C HIS A 43 -11.43 -1.56 -6.01
N ALA A 44 -12.70 -1.87 -5.68
CA ALA A 44 -13.44 -1.11 -4.66
C ALA A 44 -12.75 -1.16 -3.28
N VAL A 45 -12.31 -2.34 -2.85
CA VAL A 45 -11.59 -2.52 -1.57
C VAL A 45 -10.25 -1.79 -1.58
N PHE A 46 -9.54 -1.80 -2.71
CA PHE A 46 -8.32 -1.03 -2.87
C PHE A 46 -8.57 0.47 -2.70
N VAL A 47 -9.57 1.03 -3.41
CA VAL A 47 -9.92 2.46 -3.36
C VAL A 47 -10.34 2.88 -1.96
N ASP A 48 -11.19 2.09 -1.31
CA ASP A 48 -11.66 2.38 0.05
C ASP A 48 -10.51 2.39 1.06
N THR A 49 -9.59 1.41 0.96
CA THR A 49 -8.41 1.33 1.82
C THR A 49 -7.43 2.47 1.54
N TYR A 50 -7.20 2.81 0.26
CA TYR A 50 -6.33 3.91 -0.11
C TYR A 50 -6.85 5.23 0.48
N ASN A 51 -8.15 5.50 0.34
CA ASN A 51 -8.77 6.71 0.86
C ASN A 51 -8.80 6.75 2.40
N SER A 52 -9.02 5.61 3.06
CA SER A 52 -8.99 5.55 4.53
C SER A 52 -7.62 5.93 5.08
N LEU A 53 -6.52 5.54 4.41
CA LEU A 53 -5.16 5.90 4.84
C LEU A 53 -4.92 7.42 4.87
N PHE A 54 -5.53 8.20 3.98
CA PHE A 54 -5.47 9.66 4.03
C PHE A 54 -6.36 10.23 5.13
N ARG A 55 -7.60 9.72 5.23
CA ARG A 55 -8.54 10.14 6.28
C ARG A 55 -7.97 9.91 7.69
N ASP A 56 -7.28 8.80 7.87
CA ASP A 56 -6.72 8.39 9.16
C ASP A 56 -5.33 9.01 9.40
N GLY A 57 -4.84 9.86 8.49
CA GLY A 57 -3.56 10.57 8.61
C GLY A 57 -2.33 9.67 8.49
N VAL A 58 -2.48 8.45 7.97
CA VAL A 58 -1.34 7.54 7.68
C VAL A 58 -0.60 8.02 6.44
N LEU A 59 -1.32 8.49 5.42
CA LEU A 59 -0.77 9.12 4.24
C LEU A 59 -1.18 10.60 4.19
N ALA A 60 -0.36 11.41 3.54
CA ALA A 60 -0.64 12.81 3.26
C ALA A 60 -0.12 13.17 1.86
N TYR A 61 -0.55 14.32 1.34
CA TYR A 61 0.03 14.90 0.13
C TYR A 61 0.98 16.03 0.50
N ASP A 62 2.11 16.12 -0.19
CA ASP A 62 2.94 17.33 -0.15
C ASP A 62 2.31 18.46 -0.99
N GLU A 63 2.98 19.61 -1.02
CA GLU A 63 2.54 20.79 -1.77
C GLU A 63 2.41 20.53 -3.30
N ASN A 64 3.06 19.49 -3.81
CA ASN A 64 3.04 19.10 -5.22
C ASN A 64 2.07 17.94 -5.51
N GLY A 65 1.27 17.51 -4.52
CA GLY A 65 0.35 16.38 -4.65
C GLY A 65 1.04 15.01 -4.65
N LYS A 66 2.31 14.92 -4.26
CA LYS A 66 3.00 13.64 -4.07
C LYS A 66 2.60 13.03 -2.73
N THR A 67 2.32 11.74 -2.74
CA THR A 67 2.05 11.00 -1.51
C THR A 67 3.31 10.93 -0.63
N ILE A 68 3.17 11.36 0.61
CA ILE A 68 4.17 11.35 1.67
C ILE A 68 3.64 10.66 2.92
N LYS A 69 4.53 10.41 3.89
CA LYS A 69 4.17 9.87 5.20
C LYS A 69 3.32 10.90 5.95
N GLY A 70 2.13 10.49 6.37
CA GLY A 70 1.28 11.30 7.24
C GLY A 70 1.72 11.26 8.70
N PRO A 71 1.11 12.08 9.57
CA PRO A 71 1.46 12.15 11.00
C PRO A 71 1.29 10.82 11.76
N ASN A 72 0.40 9.94 11.29
CA ASN A 72 0.12 8.66 11.91
C ASN A 72 0.85 7.49 11.24
N TRP A 73 1.73 7.77 10.27
CA TRP A 73 2.47 6.73 9.55
C TRP A 73 3.40 5.97 10.49
N LYS A 74 3.35 4.63 10.42
CA LYS A 74 4.26 3.72 11.11
C LYS A 74 4.80 2.70 10.11
N PRO A 75 6.06 2.26 10.23
CA PRO A 75 6.61 1.25 9.34
C PRO A 75 5.85 -0.08 9.49
N PRO A 76 5.41 -0.69 8.37
CA PRO A 76 4.83 -2.04 8.40
C PRO A 76 5.79 -3.08 8.99
N ALA A 77 5.25 -4.07 9.71
CA ALA A 77 6.06 -5.10 10.37
C ALA A 77 6.94 -5.91 9.41
N PHE A 78 6.46 -6.19 8.20
CA PHE A 78 7.26 -6.94 7.23
C PHE A 78 8.48 -6.17 6.69
N MET A 79 8.52 -4.85 6.88
CA MET A 79 9.69 -4.02 6.57
C MET A 79 10.80 -4.21 7.61
N THR A 80 10.43 -4.47 8.87
CA THR A 80 11.39 -4.65 9.97
C THR A 80 11.86 -6.09 10.08
N ASP A 81 11.02 -7.05 9.69
CA ASP A 81 11.23 -8.47 9.97
C ASP A 81 12.15 -9.19 8.96
N LYS A 82 12.72 -8.49 7.97
CA LYS A 82 13.57 -9.06 6.90
C LYS A 82 12.96 -10.27 6.17
N ARG A 83 11.64 -10.45 6.22
CA ARG A 83 10.93 -11.64 5.68
C ARG A 83 11.09 -11.83 4.17
N TYR A 84 11.51 -10.78 3.48
CA TYR A 84 11.60 -10.74 2.03
C TYR A 84 12.97 -10.26 1.51
N GLU A 85 13.99 -10.22 2.37
CA GLU A 85 15.42 -10.08 2.00
C GLU A 85 16.03 -11.42 1.55
#